data_AF-A0A554JL37-F1
#
_entry.id   AF-A0A554JL37-F1
#
_cell.length_a   1.000
_cell.length_b   1.000
_cell.length_c   1.000
_cell.angle_alpha   90.00
_cell.angle_beta   90.00
_cell.angle_gamma   90.00
#
_symmetry.space_group_name_H-M   'P 1'
#
loop_
_entity.id
_entity.type
_entity.pdbx_description
1 polymer ?
#
loop_
_entity_poly.entity_id
_entity_poly.type
_entity_poly.pdbx_seq_one_letter_code
_entity_poly.pdbx_strand_id
1 'polypeptide(L)' 'MYTCGPTVYGYVHIGNLRTFIFEDMLRRILQSKSYRIRHIMNVTDVDDKTIEASK' A
#
# COMPACT_ATOMS: atom_id res chain seq x y z
N MET A 1 -12.17 -2.88 2.21
CA MET A 1 -11.28 -1.74 1.93
C MET A 1 -10.20 -2.23 0.98
N TYR A 2 -10.09 -1.64 -0.20
CA TYR A 2 -8.99 -1.89 -1.12
C TYR A 2 -8.10 -0.66 -1.15
N THR A 3 -6.79 -0.86 -1.09
CA THR A 3 -5.83 0.23 -1.25
C THR A 3 -4.73 -0.17 -2.23
N CYS A 4 -4.21 0.80 -2.97
CA CYS A 4 -3.14 0.55 -3.93
C CYS A 4 -1.83 0.31 -3.18
N GLY A 5 -1.22 -0.85 -3.38
CA GLY A 5 0.09 -1.14 -2.84
C GLY A 5 1.24 -0.64 -3.72
N PRO A 6 2.49 -0.92 -3.33
CA PRO A 6 3.66 -0.37 -3.97
C PRO A 6 3.98 -1.05 -5.30
N THR A 7 4.62 -0.30 -6.20
CA THR A 7 5.40 -0.87 -7.31
C THR A 7 6.81 -1.18 -6.83
N VAL A 8 7.25 -2.42 -6.99
CA VAL A 8 8.51 -2.92 -6.42
C VAL A 8 9.68 -2.69 -7.38
N TYR A 9 10.04 -1.43 -7.62
CA TYR A 9 11.18 -1.06 -8.48
C TYR A 9 12.40 -0.52 -7.71
N GLY A 10 12.29 -0.33 -6.39
CA GLY A 10 13.36 0.24 -5.56
C GLY A 10 13.00 0.35 -4.08
N TYR A 11 13.88 0.94 -3.28
CA TYR A 11 13.66 1.13 -1.84
C TYR A 11 12.53 2.13 -1.57
N VAL A 12 11.73 1.80 -0.55
CA VAL A 12 10.61 2.64 -0.10
C VAL A 12 11.13 3.91 0.55
N HIS A 13 10.56 5.07 0.18
CA HIS A 13 10.86 6.35 0.81
C HIS A 13 9.73 6.81 1.76
N ILE A 14 10.01 7.79 2.62
CA ILE A 14 9.06 8.29 3.63
C ILE A 14 7.73 8.75 3.04
N GLY A 15 7.77 9.34 1.83
CA GLY A 15 6.57 9.69 1.08
C GLY A 15 5.64 8.51 0.76
N ASN A 16 6.17 7.32 0.43
CA ASN A 16 5.34 6.13 0.21
C ASN A 16 4.71 5.65 1.53
N LEU A 17 5.49 5.68 2.62
CA LEU A 17 5.05 5.21 3.94
C LEU A 17 3.87 6.03 4.49
N ARG A 18 3.82 7.34 4.20
CA ARG A 18 2.72 8.21 4.62
C ARG A 18 1.36 7.66 4.20
N THR A 19 1.23 7.16 2.98
CA THR A 19 -0.01 6.59 2.46
C THR A 19 -0.41 5.34 3.23
N PHE A 20 0.52 4.41 3.45
CA PHE A 20 0.25 3.17 4.20
C PHE A 20 -0.13 3.43 5.66
N ILE A 21 0.49 4.41 6.32
CA ILE A 21 0.13 4.81 7.68
C ILE A 21 -1.27 5.42 7.73
N PHE A 22 -1.62 6.27 6.77
CA PHE A 22 -2.96 6.85 6.70
C PHE A 22 -4.04 5.76 6.52
N GLU A 23 -3.81 4.80 5.64
CA GLU A 23 -4.71 3.68 5.40
C GLU A 23 -4.85 2.77 6.63
N ASP A 24 -3.76 2.51 7.35
CA ASP A 24 -3.80 1.78 8.62
C ASP A 24 -4.61 2.54 9.69
N MET A 25 -4.42 3.86 9.79
CA MET A 25 -5.19 4.69 10.71
C MET A 25 -6.69 4.65 10.38
N LEU A 26 -7.04 4.78 9.10
CA LEU A 26 -8.42 4.67 8.63
C LEU A 26 -9.01 3.30 8.99
N ARG A 27 -8.29 2.22 8.72
CA ARG A 27 -8.70 0.85 9.07
C ARG A 27 -8.97 0.72 10.57
N ARG A 28 -8.08 1.22 11.42
CA ARG A 28 -8.20 1.16 12.89
C ARG A 28 -9.39 1.96 13.39
N ILE A 29 -9.64 3.15 12.85
CA ILE A 29 -10.80 3.97 13.20
C ILE A 29 -12.11 3.28 12.80
N LEU A 30 -12.15 2.60 11.66
CA LEU A 30 -13.33 1.84 11.26
C LEU A 30 -13.52 0.59 12.13
N GLN A 31 -12.44 -0.12 12.45
CA GLN A 31 -12.51 -1.27 13.35
C GLN A 31 -12.94 -0.88 14.77
N SER A 32 -12.50 0.27 15.29
CA SER A 32 -12.92 0.76 16.62
C SER A 32 -14.42 1.10 16.67
N LYS A 33 -15.02 1.42 15.52
CA LYS A 33 -16.47 1.60 15.36
C LYS A 33 -17.22 0.28 15.07
N SER A 34 -16.60 -0.87 15.34
CA SER A 34 -17.16 -2.21 15.15
C SER A 34 -17.48 -2.60 13.69
N TYR A 35 -16.90 -1.91 12.70
CA TYR A 35 -17.00 -2.37 11.32
C TYR A 35 -16.10 -3.59 11.07
N ARG A 36 -16.67 -4.64 10.46
CA ARG A 36 -15.88 -5.78 9.99
C ARG A 36 -15.14 -5.43 8.70
N ILE A 37 -13.89 -5.00 8.83
CA ILE A 37 -13.06 -4.59 7.70
C ILE A 37 -12.24 -5.76 7.17
N ARG A 38 -12.49 -6.15 5.91
CA ARG A 38 -11.54 -6.90 5.09
C ARG A 38 -10.69 -5.91 4.28
N HIS A 39 -9.41 -5.79 4.60
CA HIS A 39 -8.45 -4.95 3.89
C HIS A 39 -7.65 -5.79 2.91
N ILE A 40 -7.63 -5.37 1.65
CA ILE A 40 -6.88 -6.00 0.55
C ILE A 40 -5.96 -4.92 -0.03
N MET A 41 -4.71 -5.28 -0.30
CA MET A 41 -3.71 -4.41 -0.92
C MET A 41 -2.97 -5.23 -1.96
N ASN A 42 -2.82 -4.69 -3.18
CA ASN A 42 -2.06 -5.36 -4.23
C ASN A 42 -0.55 -5.15 -4.03
N VAL A 43 0.25 -5.85 -4.83
CA VAL A 43 1.66 -5.53 -5.04
C VAL A 43 1.85 -5.47 -6.55
N THR A 44 2.45 -4.39 -7.05
CA THR A 44 2.77 -4.27 -8.47
C THR A 44 4.22 -4.73 -8.66
N ASP A 45 4.37 -6.01 -8.97
CA ASP A 45 5.65 -6.68 -9.21
C ASP A 45 6.09 -6.60 -10.68
N VAL A 46 5.19 -6.25 -11.60
CA VAL A 46 5.49 -6.01 -13.02
C VAL A 46 5.02 -4.61 -13.42
N ASP A 47 5.97 -3.77 -13.83
CA ASP A 47 5.77 -2.39 -14.31
C ASP A 47 7.00 -1.98 -15.14
N ASP A 48 6.87 -0.98 -16.01
CA ASP A 48 7.98 -0.46 -16.81
C ASP A 48 9.16 -0.04 -15.92
N LYS A 49 8.90 0.53 -14.74
CA LYS A 49 9.96 0.91 -13.79
C LYS A 49 10.70 -0.28 -13.21
N THR A 50 10.00 -1.40 -12.97
CA THR A 50 10.61 -2.64 -12.49
C THR A 50 11.49 -3.26 -13.56
N ILE A 51 11.07 -3.18 -14.83
CA ILE A 51 11.85 -3.65 -15.98
C ILE A 51 13.12 -2.81 -16.15
N GLU A 52 13.01 -1.48 -16.13
CA GLU A 52 14.17 -0.58 -16.23
C GLU A 52 15.16 -0.77 -15.07
N ALA A 53 14.67 -0.99 -13.84
CA ALA A 53 15.51 -1.23 -12.66
C ALA A 53 16.23 -2.60 -12.68
N SER A 54 15.78 -3.54 -13.52
CA SER A 54 16.36 -4.89 -13.64
C SER A 54 17.46 -5.00 -14.69
N LYS A 55 17.69 -3.93 -15.46
CA LYS A 55 18.78 -3.82 -16.44
C LYS A 55 20.09 -3.43 -15.75
#